data_AF-A0A954U212-F1
#
_entry.id   AF-A0A954U212-F1
#
_cell.length_a   1.000
_cell.length_b   1.000
_cell.length_c   1.000
_cell.angle_alpha   90.00
_cell.angle_beta   90.00
_cell.angle_gamma   90.00
#
_symmetry.space_group_name_H-M   'P 1'
#
loop_
_entity.id
_entity.type
_entity.pdbx_description
1 polymer ?
#
loop_
_entity_poly.entity_id
_entity_poly.type
_entity_poly.pdbx_seq_one_letter_code
_entity_poly.pdbx_strand_id
1 'polypeptide(L)'
;MAEVTAEKLSQRLLDVGLLDLRQVDSVWGDLGTRHVSAEDYIAHLVRKEFLTNFQVERLVRGERTGYFYGPYKVLYIIGAGTFARVYRAVHRDTGRIMAVKVLRRRFREEPAQLEQFLREARMGMKLRHPNIVAIHDVDPDVRAPYMVMEFVEGQNLRELIRVRKSMPPLTAMKLLADIAAGLAYAGEQGITHRDLKMSNVLISSVGRAKLVDFGLAAAANRDNEDALADCPNARAIDYATLERGTGVRKDDARSDIFFAGCILYQMMCGEWPLTETRDRLQRLNVSRFQNITPLGKLVADCPPVVITITNKAMEWDPTRRYQNPGELLADAQAAIRRLEQGDGVAAALPKASGTASAESAGMDGDPTREGESRTVMIVESKTEMQDILRDALKRRGYKVLVFGDARRALARFEMDPDAADCVLFSTPDLAAEAVEAFNQFGSNETTASIPAILLVDQKQRSLIQRAHLASHRVILALPLRVRELRATLVKLLASETPAGSS
;
A
#
# COMPACT_ATOMS: atom_id res chain seq x y z
N MET A 1 -36.63 -13.15 -10.57
CA MET A 1 -36.19 -12.02 -11.41
C MET A 1 -36.76 -12.27 -12.80
N ALA A 2 -37.55 -11.37 -13.37
CA ALA A 2 -38.05 -11.57 -14.74
C ALA A 2 -36.85 -11.79 -15.66
N GLU A 3 -36.84 -12.87 -16.45
CA GLU A 3 -35.76 -13.22 -17.38
C GLU A 3 -35.56 -12.06 -18.36
N VAL A 4 -34.54 -11.24 -18.08
CA VAL A 4 -34.13 -10.20 -19.01
C VAL A 4 -33.48 -10.92 -20.18
N THR A 5 -34.12 -10.93 -21.34
CA THR A 5 -33.55 -11.54 -22.55
C THR A 5 -32.34 -10.75 -23.03
N ALA A 6 -31.45 -11.41 -23.79
CA ALA A 6 -30.26 -10.77 -24.36
C ALA A 6 -30.62 -9.56 -25.24
N GLU A 7 -31.72 -9.62 -25.99
CA GLU A 7 -32.23 -8.49 -26.80
C GLU A 7 -32.68 -7.30 -25.94
N LYS A 8 -33.44 -7.56 -24.86
CA LYS A 8 -33.84 -6.48 -23.92
C LYS A 8 -32.62 -5.87 -23.24
N LEU A 9 -31.60 -6.68 -22.94
CA LEU A 9 -30.35 -6.18 -22.37
C LEU A 9 -29.59 -5.32 -23.38
N SER A 10 -29.50 -5.77 -24.63
CA SER A 10 -28.88 -5.01 -25.73
C SER A 10 -29.56 -3.66 -25.93
N GLN A 11 -30.89 -3.63 -25.93
CA GLN A 11 -31.62 -2.36 -26.04
C GLN A 11 -31.33 -1.44 -24.85
N ARG A 12 -31.31 -1.98 -23.62
CA ARG A 12 -30.94 -1.19 -22.43
C ARG A 12 -29.54 -0.62 -22.52
N LEU A 13 -28.57 -1.38 -23.06
CA LEU A 13 -27.19 -0.91 -23.23
C LEU A 13 -27.10 0.28 -24.18
N LEU A 14 -27.88 0.27 -25.26
CA LEU A 14 -28.03 1.40 -26.17
C LEU A 14 -28.73 2.59 -25.48
N ASP A 15 -29.83 2.34 -24.77
CA ASP A 15 -30.60 3.38 -24.07
C ASP A 15 -29.75 4.16 -23.06
N VAL A 16 -28.86 3.47 -22.32
CA VAL A 16 -27.97 4.11 -21.35
C VAL A 16 -26.66 4.60 -21.97
N GLY A 17 -26.43 4.32 -23.25
CA GLY A 17 -25.24 4.74 -23.99
C GLY A 17 -23.95 4.02 -23.61
N LEU A 18 -24.04 2.83 -22.99
CA LEU A 18 -22.86 2.03 -22.62
C LEU A 18 -22.17 1.41 -23.84
N LEU A 19 -22.96 1.10 -24.86
CA LEU A 19 -22.55 0.64 -26.19
C LEU A 19 -23.19 1.51 -27.27
N ASP A 20 -22.55 1.58 -28.43
CA ASP A 20 -23.14 2.08 -29.66
C ASP A 20 -23.69 0.94 -30.55
N LEU A 21 -24.38 1.30 -31.64
CA LEU A 21 -24.96 0.33 -32.58
C LEU A 21 -23.89 -0.57 -33.22
N ARG A 22 -22.71 -0.04 -33.54
CA ARG A 22 -21.63 -0.81 -34.18
C ARG A 22 -21.07 -1.86 -33.23
N GLN A 23 -20.92 -1.52 -31.96
CA GLN A 23 -20.49 -2.44 -30.92
C GLN A 23 -21.53 -3.55 -30.70
N VAL A 24 -22.81 -3.19 -30.69
CA VAL A 24 -23.91 -4.15 -30.59
C VAL A 24 -23.92 -5.10 -31.79
N ASP A 25 -23.84 -4.57 -33.01
CA ASP A 25 -23.82 -5.36 -34.23
C ASP A 25 -22.60 -6.30 -34.29
N SER A 26 -21.43 -5.83 -33.83
CA SER A 26 -20.24 -6.66 -33.71
C SER A 26 -20.43 -7.81 -32.72
N VAL A 27 -21.13 -7.61 -31.60
CA VAL A 27 -21.39 -8.68 -30.62
C VAL A 27 -22.36 -9.70 -31.20
N TRP A 28 -23.42 -9.26 -31.87
CA TRP A 28 -24.37 -10.16 -32.52
C TRP A 28 -23.75 -10.92 -33.68
N GLY A 29 -22.86 -10.28 -34.45
CA GLY A 29 -22.10 -10.91 -35.52
C GLY A 29 -21.23 -12.06 -34.99
N ASP A 30 -20.48 -11.83 -33.91
CA ASP A 30 -19.60 -12.85 -33.31
C ASP A 30 -20.37 -14.03 -32.70
N LEU A 31 -21.57 -13.77 -32.16
CA LEU A 31 -22.41 -14.84 -31.60
C LEU A 31 -23.11 -15.66 -32.69
N GLY A 32 -23.22 -15.13 -33.92
CA GLY A 32 -23.87 -15.80 -35.06
C GLY A 32 -25.38 -16.02 -34.91
N THR A 33 -25.97 -15.72 -33.75
CA THR A 33 -27.41 -15.85 -33.46
C THR A 33 -27.85 -14.83 -32.42
N ARG A 34 -29.13 -14.44 -32.48
CA ARG A 34 -29.79 -13.61 -31.44
C ARG A 34 -30.43 -14.43 -30.32
N HIS A 35 -30.52 -15.75 -30.50
CA HIS A 35 -31.12 -16.68 -29.54
C HIS A 35 -30.05 -17.19 -28.57
N VAL A 36 -29.54 -16.29 -27.73
CA VAL A 36 -28.58 -16.60 -26.67
C VAL A 36 -29.14 -16.26 -25.30
N SER A 37 -28.66 -16.94 -24.26
CA SER A 37 -28.98 -16.56 -22.90
C SER A 37 -28.41 -15.17 -22.60
N ALA A 38 -29.03 -14.44 -21.67
CA ALA A 38 -28.50 -13.14 -21.24
C ALA A 38 -27.13 -13.26 -20.56
N GLU A 39 -26.87 -14.38 -19.89
CA GLU A 39 -25.58 -14.68 -19.26
C GLU A 39 -24.48 -14.83 -20.32
N ASP A 40 -24.74 -15.58 -21.41
CA ASP A 40 -23.78 -15.76 -22.50
C ASP A 40 -23.49 -14.44 -23.22
N TYR A 41 -24.52 -13.63 -23.45
CA TYR A 41 -24.39 -12.30 -24.05
C TYR A 41 -23.53 -11.37 -23.16
N ILE A 42 -23.81 -11.33 -21.86
CA ILE A 42 -23.01 -10.59 -20.87
C ILE A 42 -21.57 -11.09 -20.85
N ALA A 43 -21.36 -12.40 -20.80
CA ALA A 43 -20.04 -13.01 -20.76
C ALA A 43 -19.23 -12.66 -22.03
N HIS A 44 -19.89 -12.55 -23.18
CA HIS A 44 -19.24 -12.10 -24.41
C HIS A 44 -18.88 -10.61 -24.36
N LEU A 45 -19.79 -9.75 -23.86
CA LEU A 45 -19.54 -8.31 -23.70
C LEU A 45 -18.39 -8.00 -22.73
N VAL A 46 -18.28 -8.75 -21.64
CA VAL A 46 -17.18 -8.64 -20.67
C VAL A 46 -15.87 -9.14 -21.28
N ARG A 47 -15.90 -10.27 -22.03
CA ARG A 47 -14.71 -10.79 -22.75
C ARG A 47 -14.18 -9.81 -23.80
N LYS A 48 -15.06 -9.05 -24.46
CA LYS A 48 -14.68 -7.97 -25.40
C LYS A 48 -14.29 -6.66 -24.71
N GLU A 49 -14.28 -6.61 -23.37
CA GLU A 49 -13.99 -5.41 -22.57
C GLU A 49 -14.94 -4.23 -22.85
N PHE A 50 -16.09 -4.46 -23.47
CA PHE A 50 -17.10 -3.41 -23.71
C PHE A 50 -17.79 -3.01 -22.41
N LEU A 51 -17.92 -3.97 -21.49
CA LEU A 51 -18.50 -3.79 -20.17
C LEU A 51 -17.59 -4.30 -19.06
N THR A 52 -17.67 -3.64 -17.90
CA THR A 52 -17.10 -4.16 -16.66
C THR A 52 -18.16 -4.92 -15.85
N ASN A 53 -17.71 -5.81 -14.96
CA ASN A 53 -18.61 -6.50 -14.02
C ASN A 53 -19.45 -5.52 -13.18
N PHE A 54 -18.89 -4.36 -12.83
CA PHE A 54 -19.60 -3.30 -12.12
C PHE A 54 -20.78 -2.73 -12.94
N GLN A 55 -20.58 -2.51 -14.23
CA GLN A 55 -21.64 -2.01 -15.12
C GLN A 55 -22.74 -3.08 -15.30
N VAL A 56 -22.33 -4.34 -15.48
CA VAL A 56 -23.25 -5.48 -15.60
C VAL A 56 -24.13 -5.62 -14.36
N GLU A 57 -23.55 -5.60 -13.16
CA GLU A 57 -24.29 -5.75 -11.90
C GLU A 57 -25.39 -4.69 -11.76
N ARG A 58 -25.08 -3.45 -12.15
CA ARG A 58 -26.05 -2.33 -12.11
C ARG A 58 -27.11 -2.45 -13.19
N LEU A 59 -26.74 -2.91 -14.37
CA LEU A 59 -27.65 -3.13 -15.49
C LEU A 59 -28.68 -4.22 -15.17
N VAL A 60 -28.23 -5.32 -14.55
CA VAL A 60 -29.09 -6.43 -14.09
C VAL A 60 -30.02 -5.97 -12.98
N ARG A 61 -29.56 -5.10 -12.06
CA ARG A 61 -30.41 -4.43 -11.06
C ARG A 61 -31.41 -3.42 -11.64
N GLY A 62 -31.34 -3.13 -12.94
CA GLY A 62 -32.22 -2.19 -13.61
C GLY A 62 -31.87 -0.72 -13.37
N GLU A 63 -30.65 -0.42 -12.91
CA GLU A 63 -30.20 0.96 -12.73
C GLU A 63 -30.03 1.64 -14.09
N ARG A 64 -30.58 2.86 -14.23
CA ARG A 64 -30.51 3.65 -15.48
C ARG A 64 -29.48 4.78 -15.44
N THR A 65 -28.86 5.06 -14.29
CA THR A 65 -27.97 6.21 -14.10
C THR A 65 -26.65 5.82 -13.42
N GLY A 66 -25.67 6.73 -13.43
CA GLY A 66 -24.37 6.55 -12.77
C GLY A 66 -23.38 5.70 -13.57
N TYR A 67 -23.68 5.35 -14.81
CA TYR A 67 -22.69 4.81 -15.75
C TYR A 67 -21.75 5.89 -16.29
N PHE A 68 -22.20 7.14 -16.26
CA PHE A 68 -21.48 8.30 -16.77
C PHE A 68 -21.60 9.46 -15.80
N TYR A 69 -20.52 10.25 -15.73
CA TYR A 69 -20.48 11.59 -15.16
C TYR A 69 -19.82 12.49 -16.20
N GLY A 70 -20.59 13.37 -16.85
CA GLY A 70 -20.12 14.10 -18.03
C GLY A 70 -19.53 13.16 -19.10
N PRO A 71 -18.33 13.43 -19.64
CA PRO A 71 -17.67 12.59 -20.64
C PRO A 71 -17.00 11.33 -20.05
N TYR A 72 -17.11 11.08 -18.74
CA TYR A 72 -16.39 10.01 -18.05
C TYR A 72 -17.28 8.76 -17.88
N LYS A 73 -16.95 7.68 -18.58
CA LYS A 73 -17.57 6.35 -18.43
C LYS A 73 -17.01 5.66 -17.19
N VAL A 74 -17.86 5.38 -16.20
CA VAL A 74 -17.50 4.72 -14.95
C VAL A 74 -17.15 3.26 -15.21
N LEU A 75 -15.97 2.83 -14.78
CA LEU A 75 -15.51 1.44 -14.91
C LEU A 75 -15.75 0.66 -13.62
N TYR A 76 -15.24 1.16 -12.47
CA TYR A 76 -15.32 0.48 -11.18
C TYR A 76 -15.43 1.50 -10.04
N ILE A 77 -15.99 1.08 -8.90
CA ILE A 77 -15.84 1.83 -7.65
C ILE A 77 -14.46 1.53 -7.05
N ILE A 78 -13.70 2.57 -6.69
CA ILE A 78 -12.37 2.45 -6.07
C ILE A 78 -12.32 2.99 -4.64
N GLY A 79 -13.35 3.74 -4.24
CA GLY A 79 -13.47 4.22 -2.87
C GLY A 79 -14.92 4.56 -2.51
N ALA A 80 -15.30 4.26 -1.26
CA ALA A 80 -16.60 4.64 -0.71
C ALA A 80 -16.39 5.32 0.64
N GLY A 81 -16.37 6.65 0.63
CA GLY A 81 -16.32 7.46 1.84
C GLY A 81 -17.71 7.68 2.45
N THR A 82 -17.73 8.40 3.57
CA THR A 82 -18.97 8.84 4.21
C THR A 82 -19.79 9.69 3.24
N PHE A 83 -19.17 10.70 2.64
CA PHE A 83 -19.83 11.75 1.84
C PHE A 83 -19.84 11.47 0.34
N ALA A 84 -18.75 10.93 -0.20
CA ALA A 84 -18.57 10.72 -1.63
C ALA A 84 -18.25 9.27 -1.98
N ARG A 85 -18.49 8.90 -3.24
CA ARG A 85 -17.95 7.68 -3.86
C ARG A 85 -16.90 8.09 -4.88
N VAL A 86 -15.85 7.31 -5.00
CA VAL A 86 -14.79 7.51 -5.98
C VAL A 86 -14.83 6.35 -6.96
N TYR A 87 -14.84 6.68 -8.24
CA TYR A 87 -14.87 5.72 -9.33
C TYR A 87 -13.61 5.82 -10.17
N ARG A 88 -13.08 4.68 -10.64
CA ARG A 88 -12.21 4.65 -11.80
C ARG A 88 -13.09 4.83 -13.03
N ALA A 89 -12.76 5.78 -13.88
CA ALA A 89 -13.51 6.09 -15.08
C ALA A 89 -12.55 6.30 -16.26
N VAL A 90 -13.09 6.22 -17.48
CA VAL A 90 -12.38 6.55 -18.71
C VAL A 90 -13.06 7.72 -19.40
N HIS A 91 -12.28 8.72 -19.79
CA HIS A 91 -12.79 9.81 -20.63
C HIS A 91 -13.09 9.26 -22.02
N ARG A 92 -14.34 9.38 -22.49
CA ARG A 92 -14.81 8.72 -23.72
C ARG A 92 -14.04 9.15 -24.97
N ASP A 93 -13.71 10.44 -25.07
CA ASP A 93 -13.06 10.96 -26.29
C ASP A 93 -11.53 10.76 -26.29
N THR A 94 -10.88 10.78 -25.13
CA THR A 94 -9.40 10.72 -25.03
C THR A 94 -8.87 9.36 -24.59
N GLY A 95 -9.74 8.46 -24.13
CA GLY A 95 -9.35 7.16 -23.57
C GLY A 95 -8.58 7.24 -22.24
N ARG A 96 -8.40 8.43 -21.66
CA ARG A 96 -7.62 8.61 -20.44
C ARG A 96 -8.36 8.06 -19.21
N ILE A 97 -7.66 7.27 -18.41
CA ILE A 97 -8.16 6.80 -17.12
C ILE A 97 -8.06 7.91 -16.08
N MET A 98 -9.17 8.17 -15.40
CA MET A 98 -9.32 9.21 -14.38
C MET A 98 -10.04 8.66 -13.15
N ALA A 99 -9.89 9.33 -12.01
CA ALA A 99 -10.72 9.09 -10.85
C ALA A 99 -11.82 10.15 -10.78
N VAL A 100 -13.07 9.72 -10.58
CA VAL A 100 -14.24 10.60 -10.50
C VAL A 100 -14.83 10.48 -9.10
N LYS A 101 -14.71 11.53 -8.30
CA LYS A 101 -15.27 11.62 -6.95
C LYS A 101 -16.63 12.29 -7.04
N VAL A 102 -17.66 11.63 -6.53
CA VAL A 102 -19.07 12.01 -6.71
C VAL A 102 -19.75 12.09 -5.35
N LEU A 103 -20.40 13.22 -5.07
CA LEU A 103 -21.14 13.42 -3.83
C LEU A 103 -22.34 12.46 -3.78
N ARG A 104 -22.55 11.76 -2.65
CA ARG A 104 -23.68 10.82 -2.50
C ARG A 104 -25.01 11.56 -2.41
N ARG A 105 -26.08 10.95 -2.94
CA ARG A 105 -27.43 11.56 -3.03
C ARG A 105 -27.90 12.24 -1.74
N ARG A 106 -27.77 11.53 -0.60
CA ARG A 106 -28.20 12.02 0.73
C ARG A 106 -27.58 13.35 1.17
N PHE A 107 -26.45 13.75 0.58
CA PHE A 107 -25.74 14.98 0.92
C PHE A 107 -25.82 16.06 -0.16
N ARG A 108 -26.39 15.74 -1.33
CA ARG A 108 -26.63 16.74 -2.38
C ARG A 108 -27.71 17.73 -1.98
N GLU A 109 -28.63 17.28 -1.14
CA GLU A 109 -29.75 18.08 -0.61
C GLU A 109 -29.32 18.94 0.58
N GLU A 110 -28.08 18.80 1.08
CA GLU A 110 -27.52 19.61 2.16
C GLU A 110 -26.61 20.69 1.57
N PRO A 111 -27.03 21.97 1.49
CA PRO A 111 -26.28 23.03 0.83
C PRO A 111 -24.85 23.18 1.35
N ALA A 112 -24.67 23.08 2.67
CA ALA A 112 -23.36 23.17 3.31
C ALA A 112 -22.38 22.07 2.82
N GLN A 113 -22.86 20.85 2.60
CA GLN A 113 -22.02 19.75 2.13
C GLN A 113 -21.69 19.86 0.64
N LEU A 114 -22.65 20.32 -0.17
CA LEU A 114 -22.43 20.62 -1.58
C LEU A 114 -21.39 21.74 -1.76
N GLU A 115 -21.56 22.85 -1.04
CA GLU A 115 -20.61 23.97 -1.07
C GLU A 115 -19.22 23.55 -0.61
N GLN A 116 -19.14 22.74 0.45
CA GLN A 116 -17.88 22.17 0.94
C GLN A 116 -17.19 21.34 -0.16
N PHE A 117 -17.94 20.46 -0.83
CA PHE A 117 -17.43 19.60 -1.91
C PHE A 117 -16.90 20.43 -3.10
N LEU A 118 -17.65 21.43 -3.54
CA LEU A 118 -17.24 22.30 -4.65
C LEU A 118 -16.05 23.18 -4.29
N ARG A 119 -15.98 23.66 -3.04
CA ARG A 119 -14.84 24.45 -2.57
C ARG A 119 -13.56 23.60 -2.46
N GLU A 120 -13.66 22.38 -1.96
CA GLU A 120 -12.54 21.41 -1.94
C GLU A 120 -11.98 21.22 -3.35
N ALA A 121 -12.85 20.95 -4.32
CA ALA A 121 -12.43 20.77 -5.70
C ALA A 121 -11.74 22.03 -6.25
N ARG A 122 -12.33 23.22 -6.06
CA ARG A 122 -11.74 24.50 -6.52
C ARG A 122 -10.39 24.82 -5.86
N MET A 123 -10.22 24.49 -4.58
CA MET A 123 -8.94 24.67 -3.89
C MET A 123 -7.89 23.70 -4.43
N GLY A 124 -8.22 22.41 -4.56
CA GLY A 124 -7.29 21.41 -5.07
C GLY A 124 -6.94 21.58 -6.55
N MET A 125 -7.79 22.24 -7.35
CA MET A 125 -7.47 22.59 -8.74
C MET A 125 -6.25 23.50 -8.87
N LYS A 126 -5.92 24.29 -7.84
CA LYS A 126 -4.72 25.16 -7.84
C LYS A 126 -3.43 24.40 -7.60
N LEU A 127 -3.51 23.18 -7.05
CA LEU A 127 -2.36 22.41 -6.63
C LEU A 127 -1.86 21.51 -7.78
N ARG A 128 -0.59 21.68 -8.16
CA ARG A 128 0.10 20.86 -9.17
C ARG A 128 1.46 20.45 -8.64
N HIS A 129 1.55 19.26 -8.07
CA HIS A 129 2.78 18.75 -7.47
C HIS A 129 2.86 17.21 -7.59
N PRO A 130 4.05 16.62 -7.80
CA PRO A 130 4.20 15.16 -7.92
C PRO A 130 3.67 14.34 -6.72
N ASN A 131 3.63 14.94 -5.53
CA ASN A 131 3.13 14.34 -4.28
C ASN A 131 1.72 14.81 -3.88
N ILE A 132 0.97 15.43 -4.80
CA ILE A 132 -0.44 15.79 -4.62
C ILE A 132 -1.23 15.25 -5.80
N VAL A 133 -2.37 14.63 -5.56
CA VAL A 133 -3.27 14.19 -6.63
C VAL A 133 -3.88 15.42 -7.31
N ALA A 134 -3.65 15.54 -8.61
CA ALA A 134 -4.14 16.68 -9.37
C ALA A 134 -5.66 16.59 -9.56
N ILE A 135 -6.37 17.69 -9.27
CA ILE A 135 -7.78 17.86 -9.65
C ILE A 135 -7.82 18.59 -10.99
N HIS A 136 -8.42 17.92 -11.98
CA HIS A 136 -8.48 18.40 -13.36
C HIS A 136 -9.75 19.20 -13.64
N ASP A 137 -10.88 18.77 -13.10
CA ASP A 137 -12.17 19.35 -13.43
C ASP A 137 -13.17 19.22 -12.27
N VAL A 138 -14.20 20.06 -12.26
CA VAL A 138 -15.31 20.02 -11.30
C VAL A 138 -16.60 20.42 -11.99
N ASP A 139 -17.63 19.60 -11.80
CA ASP A 139 -18.97 19.83 -12.31
C ASP A 139 -19.95 20.02 -11.14
N PRO A 140 -20.58 21.20 -11.03
CA PRO A 140 -21.51 21.51 -9.96
C PRO A 140 -22.94 21.03 -10.22
N ASP A 141 -23.23 20.14 -11.20
CA ASP A 141 -24.60 19.64 -11.46
C ASP A 141 -25.25 19.16 -10.15
N VAL A 142 -26.26 19.90 -9.69
CA VAL A 142 -26.97 19.67 -8.43
C VAL A 142 -27.52 18.24 -8.35
N ARG A 143 -27.87 17.63 -9.49
CA ARG A 143 -28.36 16.26 -9.53
C ARG A 143 -27.25 15.27 -9.23
N ALA A 144 -26.00 15.53 -9.61
CA ALA A 144 -24.88 14.64 -9.37
C ALA A 144 -23.51 15.36 -9.39
N PRO A 145 -23.19 16.15 -8.35
CA PRO A 145 -21.95 16.91 -8.30
C PRO A 145 -20.74 15.96 -8.30
N TYR A 146 -19.76 16.25 -9.14
CA TYR A 146 -18.56 15.45 -9.24
C TYR A 146 -17.31 16.30 -9.50
N MET A 147 -16.15 15.72 -9.16
CA MET A 147 -14.85 16.26 -9.53
C MET A 147 -14.02 15.15 -10.17
N VAL A 148 -13.16 15.55 -11.09
CA VAL A 148 -12.28 14.67 -11.85
C VAL A 148 -10.86 14.89 -11.36
N MET A 149 -10.20 13.81 -10.97
CA MET A 149 -8.85 13.83 -10.46
C MET A 149 -7.98 12.77 -11.15
N GLU A 150 -6.67 12.96 -11.05
CA GLU A 150 -5.69 11.98 -11.49
C GLU A 150 -6.01 10.60 -10.89
N PHE A 151 -6.06 9.57 -11.73
CA PHE A 151 -6.12 8.20 -11.23
C PHE A 151 -4.72 7.74 -10.85
N VAL A 152 -4.48 7.55 -9.56
CA VAL A 152 -3.22 6.99 -9.05
C VAL A 152 -3.34 5.48 -9.03
N GLU A 153 -2.63 4.81 -9.93
CA GLU A 153 -2.44 3.36 -9.88
C GLU A 153 -1.63 2.99 -8.64
N GLY A 154 -2.21 2.20 -7.74
CA GLY A 154 -1.58 1.85 -6.48
C GLY A 154 -2.61 1.58 -5.39
N GLN A 155 -2.25 1.86 -4.14
CA GLN A 155 -3.11 1.58 -2.99
C GLN A 155 -3.05 2.66 -1.92
N ASN A 156 -4.03 2.64 -1.02
CA ASN A 156 -4.09 3.52 0.12
C ASN A 156 -3.08 3.09 1.21
N LEU A 157 -2.33 4.03 1.79
CA LEU A 157 -1.34 3.75 2.84
C LEU A 157 -1.95 3.03 4.06
N ARG A 158 -3.20 3.33 4.41
CA ARG A 158 -3.91 2.64 5.50
C ARG A 158 -4.08 1.15 5.21
N GLU A 159 -4.49 0.79 4.00
CA GLU A 159 -4.66 -0.62 3.63
C GLU A 159 -3.30 -1.33 3.55
N LEU A 160 -2.28 -0.64 3.03
CA LEU A 160 -0.91 -1.15 2.98
C LEU A 160 -0.38 -1.49 4.40
N ILE A 161 -0.52 -0.58 5.36
CA ILE A 161 -0.09 -0.82 6.75
C ILE A 161 -0.96 -1.87 7.44
N ARG A 162 -2.27 -1.92 7.15
CA ARG A 162 -3.16 -2.95 7.71
C ARG A 162 -2.69 -4.37 7.36
N VAL A 163 -2.20 -4.56 6.14
CA VAL A 163 -1.64 -5.82 5.64
C VAL A 163 -0.23 -6.05 6.18
N ARG A 164 0.69 -5.08 6.01
CA ARG A 164 2.12 -5.25 6.36
C ARG A 164 2.42 -5.17 7.86
N LYS A 165 1.53 -4.59 8.65
CA LYS A 165 1.68 -4.26 10.09
C LYS A 165 2.73 -3.19 10.40
N SER A 166 3.86 -3.20 9.70
CA SER A 166 4.89 -2.17 9.81
C SER A 166 5.59 -1.96 8.47
N MET A 167 6.42 -0.92 8.40
CA MET A 167 7.16 -0.55 7.21
C MET A 167 8.66 -0.47 7.51
N PRO A 168 9.54 -0.89 6.57
CA PRO A 168 10.97 -0.69 6.73
C PRO A 168 11.30 0.81 6.93
N PRO A 169 12.24 1.17 7.83
CA PRO A 169 12.57 2.55 8.15
C PRO A 169 12.86 3.41 6.91
N LEU A 170 13.66 2.89 5.97
CA LEU A 170 14.00 3.60 4.74
C LEU A 170 12.76 3.90 3.87
N THR A 171 11.85 2.93 3.74
CA THR A 171 10.61 3.12 2.97
C THR A 171 9.69 4.12 3.67
N ALA A 172 9.54 4.02 5.00
CA ALA A 172 8.74 4.94 5.79
C ALA A 172 9.26 6.38 5.68
N MET A 173 10.58 6.58 5.72
CA MET A 173 11.20 7.89 5.53
C MET A 173 11.03 8.44 4.11
N LYS A 174 11.12 7.59 3.07
CA LYS A 174 10.83 8.00 1.68
C LYS A 174 9.39 8.50 1.52
N LEU A 175 8.42 7.78 2.09
CA LEU A 175 7.02 8.20 2.07
C LEU A 175 6.79 9.48 2.90
N LEU A 176 7.47 9.63 4.04
CA LEU A 176 7.39 10.86 4.83
C LEU A 176 7.97 12.05 4.07
N ALA A 177 9.09 11.88 3.36
CA ALA A 177 9.66 12.92 2.52
C ALA A 177 8.67 13.33 1.41
N ASP A 178 8.03 12.37 0.73
CA ASP A 178 6.99 12.65 -0.26
C ASP A 178 5.80 13.42 0.34
N ILE A 179 5.32 13.02 1.53
CA ILE A 179 4.25 13.73 2.26
C ILE A 179 4.69 15.16 2.60
N ALA A 180 5.87 15.33 3.17
CA ALA A 180 6.42 16.62 3.58
C ALA A 180 6.61 17.56 2.37
N ALA A 181 7.05 17.04 1.22
CA ALA A 181 7.15 17.80 -0.03
C ALA A 181 5.78 18.28 -0.53
N GLY A 182 4.76 17.42 -0.49
CA GLY A 182 3.38 17.82 -0.81
C GLY A 182 2.84 18.89 0.14
N LEU A 183 3.08 18.76 1.44
CA LEU A 183 2.67 19.76 2.44
C LEU A 183 3.41 21.09 2.29
N ALA A 184 4.71 21.06 2.00
CA ALA A 184 5.52 22.26 1.78
C ALA A 184 4.98 23.07 0.60
N TYR A 185 4.78 22.40 -0.55
CA TYR A 185 4.21 23.03 -1.74
C TYR A 185 2.81 23.60 -1.47
N ALA A 186 1.93 22.87 -0.79
CA ALA A 186 0.61 23.38 -0.45
C ALA A 186 0.68 24.62 0.47
N GLY A 187 1.59 24.60 1.45
CA GLY A 187 1.86 25.72 2.35
C GLY A 187 2.33 26.98 1.61
N GLU A 188 3.19 26.84 0.60
CA GLU A 188 3.61 27.94 -0.29
C GLU A 188 2.43 28.55 -1.07
N GLN A 189 1.40 27.74 -1.35
CA GLN A 189 0.14 28.19 -1.96
C GLN A 189 -0.89 28.70 -0.93
N GLY A 190 -0.51 28.82 0.35
CA GLY A 190 -1.38 29.27 1.44
C GLY A 190 -2.46 28.25 1.83
N ILE A 191 -2.24 26.95 1.55
CA ILE A 191 -3.20 25.88 1.78
C ILE A 191 -2.62 24.86 2.78
N THR A 192 -3.34 24.63 3.88
CA THR A 192 -3.07 23.52 4.79
C THR A 192 -4.06 22.37 4.58
N HIS A 193 -3.61 21.15 4.89
CA HIS A 193 -4.35 19.93 4.61
C HIS A 193 -5.53 19.74 5.59
N ARG A 194 -5.27 19.82 6.90
CA ARG A 194 -6.27 19.82 8.01
C ARG A 194 -7.11 18.54 8.20
N ASP A 195 -6.91 17.51 7.38
CA ASP A 195 -7.46 16.16 7.57
C ASP A 195 -6.40 15.08 7.29
N LEU A 196 -5.14 15.31 7.70
CA LEU A 196 -4.06 14.39 7.38
C LEU A 196 -4.19 13.07 8.16
N LYS A 197 -4.21 11.96 7.43
CA LYS A 197 -4.34 10.59 7.94
C LYS A 197 -3.91 9.62 6.84
N MET A 198 -3.55 8.38 7.20
CA MET A 198 -3.13 7.38 6.22
C MET A 198 -4.16 7.12 5.12
N SER A 199 -5.47 7.26 5.40
CA SER A 199 -6.49 7.08 4.36
C SER A 199 -6.46 8.14 3.26
N ASN A 200 -5.78 9.26 3.48
CA ASN A 200 -5.64 10.37 2.55
C ASN A 200 -4.23 10.41 1.93
N VAL A 201 -3.47 9.31 2.04
CA VAL A 201 -2.17 9.12 1.37
C VAL A 201 -2.28 7.92 0.44
N LEU A 202 -2.15 8.17 -0.86
CA LEU A 202 -2.07 7.13 -1.89
C LEU A 202 -0.60 6.81 -2.18
N ILE A 203 -0.29 5.52 -2.30
CA ILE A 203 1.03 5.03 -2.71
C ILE A 203 0.89 4.53 -4.14
N SER A 204 1.54 5.23 -5.07
CA SER A 204 1.55 4.83 -6.48
C SER A 204 2.30 3.51 -6.70
N SER A 205 2.09 2.88 -7.85
CA SER A 205 2.77 1.65 -8.29
C SER A 205 4.29 1.79 -8.32
N VAL A 206 4.80 2.99 -8.55
CA VAL A 206 6.24 3.33 -8.49
C VAL A 206 6.75 3.64 -7.07
N GLY A 207 5.91 3.49 -6.04
CA GLY A 207 6.28 3.67 -4.63
C GLY A 207 6.28 5.11 -4.12
N ARG A 208 5.75 6.08 -4.88
CA ARG A 208 5.65 7.49 -4.47
C ARG A 208 4.37 7.77 -3.69
N ALA A 209 4.46 8.52 -2.60
CA ALA A 209 3.31 9.01 -1.84
C ALA A 209 2.66 10.24 -2.51
N LYS A 210 1.33 10.24 -2.59
CA LYS A 210 0.50 11.34 -3.07
C LYS A 210 -0.61 11.65 -2.09
N LEU A 211 -0.72 12.91 -1.71
CA LEU A 211 -1.78 13.44 -0.85
C LEU A 211 -3.07 13.67 -1.65
N VAL A 212 -4.21 13.33 -1.05
CA VAL A 212 -5.57 13.58 -1.57
C VAL A 212 -6.39 14.38 -0.57
N ASP A 213 -7.51 14.96 -1.01
CA ASP A 213 -8.54 15.54 -0.13
C ASP A 213 -8.07 16.74 0.72
N PHE A 214 -7.31 17.67 0.11
CA PHE A 214 -6.90 18.92 0.76
C PHE A 214 -8.10 19.79 1.15
N GLY A 215 -8.10 20.30 2.38
CA GLY A 215 -9.01 21.39 2.79
C GLY A 215 -10.41 20.95 3.22
N LEU A 216 -10.65 19.65 3.44
CA LEU A 216 -11.95 19.09 3.85
C LEU A 216 -12.49 19.65 5.18
N ALA A 217 -11.63 19.95 6.15
CA ALA A 217 -12.06 20.39 7.49
C ALA A 217 -12.15 21.92 7.65
N ALA A 218 -11.74 22.68 6.64
CA ALA A 218 -11.44 24.10 6.81
C ALA A 218 -12.66 25.02 6.97
N ALA A 219 -13.91 24.55 6.83
CA ALA A 219 -15.06 25.45 6.90
C ALA A 219 -16.30 24.95 7.62
N ALA A 220 -16.23 23.86 8.38
CA ALA A 220 -17.31 23.62 9.33
C ALA A 220 -17.36 24.76 10.37
N ASN A 221 -16.23 25.38 10.75
CA ASN A 221 -16.14 26.16 11.99
C ASN A 221 -15.12 27.33 11.95
N ARG A 222 -15.10 28.15 10.89
CA ARG A 222 -14.22 29.33 10.90
C ARG A 222 -14.64 30.34 11.96
N ASP A 223 -15.95 30.56 12.14
CA ASP A 223 -16.44 31.71 12.91
C ASP A 223 -17.23 31.38 14.19
N ASN A 224 -17.51 30.11 14.50
CA ASN A 224 -18.20 29.72 15.75
C ASN A 224 -17.39 28.70 16.56
N GLU A 225 -16.97 29.08 17.77
CA GLU A 225 -16.30 28.19 18.72
C GLU A 225 -17.25 27.07 19.22
N ASP A 226 -18.54 27.38 19.32
CA ASP A 226 -19.60 26.43 19.68
C ASP A 226 -19.85 25.38 18.59
N ALA A 227 -19.59 25.69 17.33
CA ALA A 227 -19.86 24.79 16.21
C ALA A 227 -18.80 23.67 16.07
N LEU A 228 -17.68 23.75 16.81
CA LEU A 228 -16.81 22.58 17.03
C LEU A 228 -17.56 21.45 17.75
N ALA A 229 -18.65 21.77 18.45
CA ALA A 229 -19.47 20.79 19.10
C ALA A 229 -20.21 19.85 18.14
N ASP A 230 -20.59 20.35 16.97
CA ASP A 230 -21.39 19.61 16.00
C ASP A 230 -20.55 19.02 14.87
N CYS A 231 -19.21 19.04 14.97
CA CYS A 231 -18.34 18.51 13.91
C CYS A 231 -18.37 16.96 13.88
N PRO A 232 -18.91 16.33 12.82
CA PRO A 232 -19.02 14.88 12.75
C PRO A 232 -17.69 14.18 12.40
N ASN A 233 -16.65 14.93 12.01
CA ASN A 233 -15.36 14.38 11.62
C ASN A 233 -14.39 14.30 12.81
N ALA A 234 -14.22 13.08 13.32
CA ALA A 234 -13.24 12.72 14.35
C ALA A 234 -11.85 13.36 14.18
N ARG A 235 -11.29 13.37 12.95
CA ARG A 235 -9.97 13.96 12.70
C ARG A 235 -9.98 15.48 12.79
N ALA A 236 -11.05 16.13 12.33
CA ALA A 236 -11.20 17.58 12.46
C ALA A 236 -11.28 18.00 13.94
N ILE A 237 -11.91 17.18 14.79
CA ILE A 237 -11.87 17.38 16.26
C ILE A 237 -10.43 17.28 16.76
N ASP A 238 -9.68 16.24 16.36
CA ASP A 238 -8.28 16.07 16.79
C ASP A 238 -7.41 17.29 16.41
N TYR A 239 -7.56 17.82 15.18
CA TYR A 239 -6.87 19.03 14.75
C TYR A 239 -7.25 20.24 15.61
N ALA A 240 -8.53 20.50 15.80
CA ALA A 240 -8.99 21.65 16.56
C ALA A 240 -8.60 21.57 18.04
N THR A 241 -8.58 20.37 18.63
CA THR A 241 -8.11 20.17 20.00
C THR A 241 -6.61 20.41 20.12
N LEU A 242 -5.81 19.95 19.16
CA LEU A 242 -4.37 20.23 19.12
C LEU A 242 -4.11 21.74 18.97
N GLU A 243 -4.77 22.40 18.01
CA GLU A 243 -4.64 23.84 17.76
C GLU A 243 -5.00 24.65 19.02
N ARG A 244 -6.14 24.33 19.65
CA ARG A 244 -6.59 24.97 20.90
C ARG A 244 -5.63 24.75 22.05
N GLY A 245 -5.20 23.50 22.28
CA GLY A 245 -4.34 23.17 23.41
C GLY A 245 -2.93 23.73 23.29
N THR A 246 -2.45 23.94 22.07
CA THR A 246 -1.14 24.54 21.81
C THR A 246 -1.17 26.05 21.57
N GLY A 247 -2.35 26.65 21.47
CA GLY A 247 -2.52 28.10 21.27
C GLY A 247 -2.13 28.60 19.88
N VAL A 248 -1.97 27.73 18.89
CA VAL A 248 -1.64 28.13 17.51
C VAL A 248 -2.89 28.59 16.76
N ARG A 249 -2.70 29.35 15.67
CA ARG A 249 -3.80 29.79 14.81
C ARG A 249 -4.51 28.59 14.19
N LYS A 250 -5.84 28.68 14.04
CA LYS A 250 -6.63 27.75 13.23
C LYS A 250 -6.06 27.76 11.81
N ASP A 251 -5.58 26.63 11.29
CA ASP A 251 -4.90 26.46 9.98
C ASP A 251 -3.37 26.47 9.98
N ASP A 252 -2.72 26.48 11.15
CA ASP A 252 -1.26 26.45 11.25
C ASP A 252 -0.65 25.18 10.61
N ALA A 253 0.32 25.36 9.71
CA ALA A 253 0.99 24.25 9.01
C ALA A 253 1.70 23.28 9.96
N ARG A 254 2.10 23.74 11.16
CA ARG A 254 2.71 22.89 12.18
C ARG A 254 1.75 21.83 12.71
N SER A 255 0.44 22.03 12.58
CA SER A 255 -0.56 21.00 12.88
C SER A 255 -0.48 19.84 11.88
N ASP A 256 -0.32 20.11 10.58
CA ASP A 256 -0.13 19.05 9.58
C ASP A 256 1.17 18.27 9.79
N ILE A 257 2.25 18.96 10.22
CA ILE A 257 3.52 18.32 10.61
C ILE A 257 3.32 17.31 11.74
N PHE A 258 2.52 17.67 12.76
CA PHE A 258 2.22 16.76 13.86
C PHE A 258 1.54 15.47 13.36
N PHE A 259 0.53 15.60 12.51
CA PHE A 259 -0.16 14.44 11.96
C PHE A 259 0.68 13.66 10.94
N ALA A 260 1.63 14.30 10.26
CA ALA A 260 2.63 13.60 9.45
C ALA A 260 3.57 12.75 10.34
N GLY A 261 3.96 13.28 11.49
CA GLY A 261 4.65 12.54 12.55
C GLY A 261 3.84 11.35 13.05
N CYS A 262 2.53 11.51 13.29
CA CYS A 262 1.64 10.41 13.66
C CYS A 262 1.55 9.33 12.57
N ILE A 263 1.57 9.71 11.29
CA ILE A 263 1.63 8.75 10.18
C ILE A 263 2.96 8.00 10.20
N LEU A 264 4.10 8.69 10.37
CA LEU A 264 5.40 8.03 10.51
C LEU A 264 5.41 7.04 11.68
N TYR A 265 4.94 7.46 12.84
CA TYR A 265 4.81 6.62 14.02
C TYR A 265 4.04 5.32 13.69
N GLN A 266 2.86 5.46 13.08
CA GLN A 266 2.04 4.29 12.75
C GLN A 266 2.65 3.43 11.63
N MET A 267 3.36 4.02 10.67
CA MET A 267 4.11 3.22 9.69
C MET A 267 5.17 2.35 10.35
N MET A 268 5.77 2.80 11.45
CA MET A 268 6.83 2.09 12.16
C MET A 268 6.32 0.99 13.09
N CYS A 269 5.27 1.24 13.88
CA CYS A 269 4.77 0.27 14.87
C CYS A 269 3.42 -0.39 14.53
N GLY A 270 2.71 0.10 13.51
CA GLY A 270 1.38 -0.38 13.12
C GLY A 270 0.21 0.22 13.89
N GLU A 271 0.48 0.89 15.01
CA GLU A 271 -0.53 1.47 15.90
C GLU A 271 -0.60 3.00 15.74
N TRP A 272 -1.81 3.55 15.79
CA TRP A 272 -1.98 5.01 15.79
C TRP A 272 -1.61 5.57 17.18
N PRO A 273 -0.81 6.65 17.28
CA PRO A 273 -0.28 7.11 18.57
C PRO A 273 -1.33 7.71 19.51
N LEU A 274 -2.46 8.16 18.96
CA LEU A 274 -3.55 8.74 19.76
C LEU A 274 -4.62 7.67 19.98
N THR A 275 -5.13 7.54 21.20
CA THR A 275 -6.22 6.60 21.51
C THR A 275 -7.40 6.79 20.55
N GLU A 276 -7.77 5.73 19.82
CA GLU A 276 -8.94 5.73 18.96
C GLU A 276 -10.21 5.57 19.81
N THR A 277 -11.00 6.63 19.86
CA THR A 277 -12.26 6.64 20.61
C THR A 277 -13.37 7.31 19.81
N ARG A 278 -14.59 6.83 20.01
CA ARG A 278 -15.82 7.49 19.53
C ARG A 278 -16.34 8.51 20.53
N ASP A 279 -15.83 8.48 21.77
CA ASP A 279 -16.19 9.45 22.81
C ASP A 279 -15.55 10.81 22.49
N ARG A 280 -16.42 11.79 22.31
CA ARG A 280 -16.03 13.17 21.99
C ARG A 280 -15.27 13.84 23.14
N LEU A 281 -15.64 13.59 24.40
CA LEU A 281 -14.96 14.18 25.56
C LEU A 281 -13.51 13.69 25.64
N GLN A 282 -13.29 12.41 25.37
CA GLN A 282 -11.94 11.85 25.31
C GLN A 282 -11.11 12.44 24.15
N ARG A 283 -11.72 12.79 23.02
CA ARG A 283 -11.02 13.47 21.91
C ARG A 283 -10.66 14.92 22.22
N LEU A 284 -11.51 15.62 22.97
CA LEU A 284 -11.28 17.00 23.41
C LEU A 284 -10.22 17.11 24.52
N ASN A 285 -9.82 15.98 25.12
CA ASN A 285 -8.78 15.97 26.15
C ASN A 285 -7.39 16.18 25.51
N VAL A 286 -6.78 17.33 25.80
CA VAL A 286 -5.45 17.72 25.28
C VAL A 286 -4.31 16.79 25.73
N SER A 287 -4.43 16.14 26.90
CA SER A 287 -3.38 15.27 27.44
C SER A 287 -3.06 14.07 26.54
N ARG A 288 -3.99 13.67 25.66
CA ARG A 288 -3.76 12.56 24.71
C ARG A 288 -2.65 12.84 23.68
N PHE A 289 -2.34 14.11 23.44
CA PHE A 289 -1.24 14.49 22.54
C PHE A 289 0.13 14.49 23.24
N GLN A 290 0.13 14.44 24.57
CA GLN A 290 1.34 14.39 25.41
C GLN A 290 1.63 12.96 25.89
N ASN A 291 0.59 12.18 26.15
CA ASN A 291 0.67 10.81 26.68
C ASN A 291 0.86 9.76 25.57
N ILE A 292 1.74 10.05 24.61
CA ILE A 292 2.05 9.14 23.51
C ILE A 292 3.17 8.21 23.94
N THR A 293 2.99 6.90 23.73
CA THR A 293 4.04 5.92 24.02
C THR A 293 5.23 6.18 23.10
N PRO A 294 6.47 6.35 23.60
CA PRO A 294 7.62 6.60 22.75
C PRO A 294 7.88 5.43 21.78
N LEU A 295 8.15 5.75 20.51
CA LEU A 295 8.33 4.73 19.46
C LEU A 295 9.42 3.70 19.79
N GLY A 296 10.53 4.13 20.40
CA GLY A 296 11.63 3.24 20.79
C GLY A 296 11.26 2.19 21.86
N LYS A 297 10.15 2.38 22.59
CA LYS A 297 9.62 1.35 23.50
C LYS A 297 8.83 0.26 22.77
N LEU A 298 8.24 0.58 21.62
CA LEU A 298 7.43 -0.35 20.82
C LEU A 298 8.25 -1.08 19.75
N VAL A 299 9.28 -0.42 19.23
CA VAL A 299 10.13 -0.93 18.15
C VAL A 299 11.59 -0.85 18.58
N ALA A 300 12.10 -1.94 19.18
CA ALA A 300 13.43 -1.99 19.77
C ALA A 300 14.56 -1.69 18.76
N ASP A 301 14.41 -2.17 17.52
CA ASP A 301 15.41 -1.98 16.44
C ASP A 301 15.14 -0.74 15.58
N CYS A 302 14.36 0.24 16.08
CA CYS A 302 14.06 1.45 15.31
C CYS A 302 15.30 2.36 15.24
N PRO A 303 15.74 2.77 14.02
CA PRO A 303 16.88 3.67 13.87
C PRO A 303 16.70 4.97 14.67
N PRO A 304 17.72 5.43 15.41
CA PRO A 304 17.63 6.65 16.23
C PRO A 304 17.17 7.88 15.43
N VAL A 305 17.61 7.99 14.17
CA VAL A 305 17.23 9.09 13.28
C VAL A 305 15.71 9.15 13.03
N VAL A 306 15.05 7.99 12.92
CA VAL A 306 13.60 7.91 12.73
C VAL A 306 12.87 8.31 14.01
N ILE A 307 13.37 7.88 15.17
CA ILE A 307 12.83 8.27 16.48
C ILE A 307 12.94 9.78 16.68
N THR A 308 14.10 10.38 16.38
CA THR A 308 14.32 11.83 16.51
C THR A 308 13.35 12.63 15.65
N ILE A 309 13.20 12.26 14.37
CA ILE A 309 12.28 12.95 13.45
C ILE A 309 10.82 12.78 13.90
N THR A 310 10.43 11.56 14.31
CA THR A 310 9.07 11.28 14.81
C THR A 310 8.76 12.14 16.03
N ASN A 311 9.65 12.16 17.03
CA ASN A 311 9.48 12.93 18.27
C ASN A 311 9.43 14.44 17.99
N LYS A 312 10.32 14.95 17.13
CA LYS A 312 10.35 16.38 16.78
C LYS A 312 9.11 16.80 15.99
N ALA A 313 8.58 15.94 15.11
CA ALA A 313 7.32 16.20 14.40
C ALA A 313 6.11 16.18 15.35
N MET A 314 6.10 15.26 16.33
CA MET A 314 5.01 15.09 17.30
C MET A 314 5.21 15.88 18.61
N GLU A 315 6.14 16.84 18.64
CA GLU A 315 6.38 17.66 19.83
C GLU A 315 5.14 18.49 20.17
N TRP A 316 4.74 18.52 21.44
CA TRP A 316 3.56 19.25 21.89
C TRP A 316 3.74 20.75 21.73
N ASP A 317 4.88 21.27 22.17
CA ASP A 317 5.24 22.68 22.05
C ASP A 317 5.52 23.04 20.58
N PRO A 318 4.68 23.89 19.95
CA PRO A 318 4.85 24.27 18.55
C PRO A 318 6.18 24.95 18.24
N THR A 319 6.82 25.59 19.23
CA THR A 319 8.12 26.28 19.04
C THR A 319 9.28 25.30 18.95
N ARG A 320 9.11 24.10 19.52
CA ARG A 320 10.10 23.02 19.49
C ARG A 320 9.85 22.01 18.37
N ARG A 321 8.68 22.08 17.72
CA ARG A 321 8.34 21.34 16.49
C ARG A 321 9.08 21.94 15.28
N TYR A 322 9.08 21.22 14.16
CA TYR A 322 9.43 21.82 12.86
C TYR A 322 8.53 23.03 12.57
N GLN A 323 9.12 24.14 12.12
CA GLN A 323 8.37 25.38 11.91
C GLN A 323 7.66 25.41 10.55
N ASN A 324 8.13 24.63 9.58
CA ASN A 324 7.48 24.46 8.29
C ASN A 324 7.73 23.04 7.73
N PRO A 325 6.88 22.54 6.81
CA PRO A 325 7.07 21.21 6.24
C PRO A 325 8.37 21.04 5.44
N GLY A 326 8.97 22.13 4.96
CA GLY A 326 10.26 22.11 4.27
C GLY A 326 11.41 21.66 5.18
N GLU A 327 11.41 22.08 6.45
CA GLU A 327 12.39 21.60 7.44
C GLU A 327 12.23 20.09 7.70
N LEU A 328 10.99 19.61 7.80
CA LEU A 328 10.70 18.18 7.95
C LEU A 328 11.20 17.39 6.72
N LEU A 329 10.98 17.93 5.51
CA LEU A 329 11.47 17.34 4.27
C LEU A 329 13.00 17.24 4.25
N ALA A 330 13.70 18.31 4.62
CA ALA A 330 15.16 18.34 4.64
C ALA A 330 15.75 17.29 5.61
N ASP A 331 15.19 17.21 6.84
CA ASP A 331 15.60 16.20 7.82
C ASP A 331 15.26 14.78 7.34
N ALA A 332 14.09 14.58 6.71
CA ALA A 332 13.71 13.29 6.15
C ALA A 332 14.67 12.83 5.04
N GLN A 333 15.07 13.73 4.15
CA GLN A 333 16.05 13.44 3.09
C GLN A 333 17.44 13.14 3.67
N ALA A 334 17.87 13.87 4.71
CA ALA A 334 19.12 13.57 5.40
C ALA A 334 19.09 12.19 6.06
N ALA A 335 17.97 11.82 6.68
CA ALA A 335 17.77 10.49 7.27
C ALA A 335 17.77 9.38 6.22
N ILE A 336 17.16 9.59 5.06
CA ILE A 336 17.19 8.63 3.94
C ILE A 336 18.64 8.32 3.54
N ARG A 337 19.47 9.36 3.34
CA ARG A 337 20.89 9.18 3.00
C ARG A 337 21.65 8.37 4.05
N ARG A 338 21.46 8.67 5.35
CA ARG A 338 22.07 7.92 6.46
C ARG A 338 21.61 6.47 6.50
N LEU A 339 20.33 6.21 6.26
CA LEU A 339 19.77 4.85 6.24
C LEU A 339 20.27 4.04 5.04
N GLU A 340 20.50 4.69 3.89
CA GLU A 340 21.08 4.05 2.70
C GLU A 340 22.56 3.71 2.89
N GLN A 341 23.30 4.53 3.64
CA GLN A 341 24.71 4.31 3.98
C GLN A 341 24.92 3.27 5.10
N GLY A 342 23.85 2.86 5.79
CA GLY A 342 23.93 1.90 6.91
C GLY A 342 24.20 2.53 8.27
N ASP A 343 24.38 3.85 8.33
CA ASP A 343 24.71 4.62 9.56
C ASP A 343 23.53 4.75 10.54
N GLY A 344 22.35 4.25 10.18
CA GLY A 344 21.15 4.28 11.01
C GLY A 344 21.19 3.44 12.29
N VAL A 345 22.29 2.73 12.57
CA VAL A 345 22.40 1.82 13.73
C VAL A 345 23.33 2.35 14.83
N ALA A 346 24.04 3.47 14.64
CA ALA A 346 25.01 3.93 15.64
C ALA A 346 24.89 5.43 15.95
N ALA A 347 24.00 5.76 16.89
CA ALA A 347 24.13 6.97 17.71
C ALA A 347 23.31 6.83 19.01
N ALA A 348 23.78 5.96 19.91
CA ALA A 348 23.44 6.05 21.33
C ALA A 348 24.72 6.43 22.11
N LEU A 349 24.56 7.39 23.02
CA LEU A 349 25.55 8.11 23.83
C LEU A 349 26.62 7.24 24.55
N PRO A 350 27.77 7.84 24.94
CA PRO A 350 28.97 7.11 25.35
C PRO A 350 28.82 6.49 26.74
N LYS A 351 29.20 5.22 26.87
CA LYS A 351 29.53 4.61 28.16
C LYS A 351 31.02 4.27 28.21
N ALA A 352 31.59 4.59 29.37
CA ALA A 352 33.00 4.63 29.68
C ALA A 352 33.72 3.27 29.60
N SER A 353 35.01 3.37 29.27
CA SER A 353 36.16 2.55 29.70
C SER A 353 36.07 1.03 29.60
N GLY A 354 36.90 0.46 28.71
CA GLY A 354 37.28 -0.95 28.74
C GLY A 354 38.18 -1.29 27.55
N THR A 355 39.48 -1.19 27.73
CA THR A 355 40.53 -1.60 26.79
C THR A 355 40.45 -3.08 26.44
N ALA A 356 40.34 -3.44 25.15
CA ALA A 356 40.86 -4.69 24.59
C ALA A 356 40.93 -4.63 23.05
N SER A 357 42.16 -4.74 22.54
CA SER A 357 42.62 -5.31 21.26
C SER A 357 41.79 -5.06 19.98
N ALA A 358 42.38 -4.26 19.11
CA ALA A 358 42.07 -4.18 17.68
C ALA A 358 42.51 -5.46 16.95
N GLU A 359 41.56 -6.11 16.27
CA GLU A 359 41.86 -6.94 15.09
C GLU A 359 40.89 -6.58 13.96
N SER A 360 41.53 -6.19 12.85
CA SER A 360 41.09 -5.84 11.50
C SER A 360 39.61 -5.92 11.11
N ALA A 361 39.13 -4.75 10.67
CA ALA A 361 37.99 -4.54 9.81
C ALA A 361 38.11 -5.27 8.46
N GLY A 362 37.04 -5.97 8.07
CA GLY A 362 36.74 -6.35 6.69
C GLY A 362 35.56 -5.53 6.17
N MET A 363 35.85 -4.66 5.19
CA MET A 363 34.90 -3.82 4.45
C MET A 363 33.86 -4.66 3.71
N ASP A 364 32.61 -4.19 3.65
CA ASP A 364 31.64 -4.69 2.68
C ASP A 364 30.92 -3.52 2.00
N GLY A 365 31.61 -2.99 0.99
CA GLY A 365 31.08 -2.10 -0.02
C GLY A 365 31.43 -2.66 -1.40
N ASP A 366 30.54 -3.50 -1.96
CA ASP A 366 30.35 -3.76 -3.40
C ASP A 366 29.07 -4.61 -3.59
N PRO A 367 28.39 -4.64 -4.76
CA PRO A 367 27.32 -5.58 -5.02
C PRO A 367 27.95 -6.96 -5.25
N THR A 368 28.09 -7.74 -4.17
CA THR A 368 28.54 -9.13 -4.27
C THR A 368 27.64 -9.90 -5.25
N ARG A 369 28.23 -10.38 -6.35
CA ARG A 369 27.63 -11.38 -7.25
C ARG A 369 27.67 -12.76 -6.59
N GLU A 370 27.15 -12.84 -5.36
CA GLU A 370 27.21 -14.05 -4.52
C GLU A 370 26.47 -15.26 -5.12
N GLY A 371 25.51 -15.00 -6.02
CA GLY A 371 24.75 -16.02 -6.74
C GLY A 371 25.24 -16.33 -8.16
N GLU A 372 26.39 -15.79 -8.60
CA GLU A 372 26.89 -16.03 -9.96
C GLU A 372 27.08 -17.53 -10.22
N SER A 373 26.46 -18.04 -11.29
CA SER A 373 26.40 -19.47 -11.66
C SER A 373 25.58 -20.40 -10.77
N ARG A 374 24.86 -19.90 -9.75
CA ARG A 374 23.98 -20.71 -8.90
C ARG A 374 22.51 -20.55 -9.26
N THR A 375 21.77 -21.65 -9.21
CA THR A 375 20.35 -21.79 -9.52
C THR A 375 19.57 -22.11 -8.26
N VAL A 376 18.55 -21.30 -7.95
CA VAL A 376 17.63 -21.54 -6.84
C VAL A 376 16.25 -21.85 -7.40
N MET A 377 15.68 -22.96 -6.98
CA MET A 377 14.30 -23.34 -7.32
C MET A 377 13.34 -22.89 -6.23
N ILE A 378 12.24 -22.26 -6.62
CA ILE A 378 11.17 -21.80 -5.72
C ILE A 378 9.92 -22.63 -5.97
N VAL A 379 9.39 -23.24 -4.91
CA VAL A 379 8.14 -24.00 -4.90
C VAL A 379 7.12 -23.23 -4.05
N GLU A 380 6.26 -22.48 -4.72
CA GLU A 380 5.30 -21.54 -4.12
C GLU A 380 4.12 -21.37 -5.07
N SER A 381 2.88 -21.47 -4.61
CA SER A 381 1.69 -21.39 -5.47
C SER A 381 1.21 -19.96 -5.70
N LYS A 382 1.51 -19.01 -4.81
CA LYS A 382 1.14 -17.59 -5.00
C LYS A 382 2.12 -16.84 -5.89
N THR A 383 1.64 -16.36 -7.03
CA THR A 383 2.40 -15.52 -7.98
C THR A 383 3.05 -14.30 -7.32
N GLU A 384 2.35 -13.63 -6.40
CA GLU A 384 2.91 -12.47 -5.69
C GLU A 384 4.18 -12.81 -4.88
N MET A 385 4.18 -13.95 -4.19
CA MET A 385 5.32 -14.40 -3.39
C MET A 385 6.45 -14.93 -4.28
N GLN A 386 6.10 -15.62 -5.37
CA GLN A 386 7.06 -16.03 -6.39
C GLN A 386 7.83 -14.82 -6.94
N ASP A 387 7.13 -13.74 -7.29
CA ASP A 387 7.75 -12.54 -7.86
C ASP A 387 8.66 -11.84 -6.85
N ILE A 388 8.24 -11.74 -5.57
CA ILE A 388 9.05 -11.17 -4.50
C ILE A 388 10.36 -11.95 -4.30
N LEU A 389 10.27 -13.27 -4.17
CA LEU A 389 11.44 -14.12 -3.93
C LEU A 389 12.35 -14.15 -5.17
N ARG A 390 11.76 -14.23 -6.37
CA ARG A 390 12.49 -14.19 -7.64
C ARG A 390 13.26 -12.89 -7.81
N ASP A 391 12.63 -11.75 -7.56
CA ASP A 391 13.28 -10.44 -7.69
C ASP A 391 14.35 -10.22 -6.62
N ALA A 392 14.16 -10.75 -5.41
CA ALA A 392 15.15 -10.67 -4.35
C ALA A 392 16.42 -11.46 -4.72
N LEU A 393 16.28 -12.67 -5.27
CA LEU A 393 17.38 -13.54 -5.65
C LEU A 393 18.05 -13.11 -6.97
N LYS A 394 17.29 -12.72 -8.00
CA LYS A 394 17.85 -12.24 -9.28
C LYS A 394 18.72 -11.01 -9.10
N ARG A 395 18.35 -10.09 -8.19
CA ARG A 395 19.17 -8.90 -7.85
C ARG A 395 20.55 -9.24 -7.27
N ARG A 396 20.78 -10.50 -6.89
CA ARG A 396 22.04 -11.00 -6.33
C ARG A 396 22.78 -11.99 -7.25
N GLY A 397 22.30 -12.15 -8.49
CA GLY A 397 22.96 -12.94 -9.52
C GLY A 397 22.50 -14.40 -9.63
N TYR A 398 21.58 -14.86 -8.78
CA TYR A 398 21.04 -16.23 -8.87
C TYR A 398 20.16 -16.40 -10.11
N LYS A 399 20.29 -17.56 -10.79
CA LYS A 399 19.27 -18.06 -11.72
C LYS A 399 18.11 -18.59 -10.88
N VAL A 400 16.87 -18.23 -11.25
CA VAL A 400 15.70 -18.61 -10.45
C VAL A 400 14.70 -19.38 -11.29
N LEU A 401 14.41 -20.60 -10.86
CA LEU A 401 13.33 -21.44 -11.39
C LEU A 401 12.13 -21.37 -10.46
N VAL A 402 10.92 -21.32 -11.00
CA VAL A 402 9.70 -21.16 -10.19
C VAL A 402 8.65 -22.19 -10.59
N PHE A 403 8.10 -22.88 -9.61
CA PHE A 403 7.05 -23.87 -9.75
C PHE A 403 5.91 -23.58 -8.77
N GLY A 404 4.68 -23.57 -9.30
CA GLY A 404 3.47 -23.45 -8.49
C GLY A 404 3.01 -24.74 -7.81
N ASP A 405 3.59 -25.87 -8.22
CA ASP A 405 3.20 -27.22 -7.83
C ASP A 405 4.44 -28.00 -7.38
N ALA A 406 4.37 -28.58 -6.18
CA ALA A 406 5.50 -29.27 -5.57
C ALA A 406 5.86 -30.59 -6.27
N ARG A 407 4.88 -31.31 -6.83
CA ARG A 407 5.14 -32.56 -7.58
C ARG A 407 5.86 -32.29 -8.88
N ARG A 408 5.49 -31.21 -9.59
CA ARG A 408 6.18 -30.78 -10.82
C ARG A 408 7.62 -30.34 -10.53
N ALA A 409 7.86 -29.70 -9.39
CA ALA A 409 9.20 -29.33 -8.97
C ALA A 409 10.07 -30.58 -8.70
N LEU A 410 9.54 -31.60 -8.02
CA LEU A 410 10.27 -32.85 -7.79
C LEU A 410 10.54 -33.64 -9.08
N ALA A 411 9.56 -33.75 -9.97
CA ALA A 411 9.73 -34.43 -11.27
C ALA A 411 10.83 -33.79 -12.14
N ARG A 412 11.14 -32.50 -11.92
CA ARG A 412 12.22 -31.82 -12.64
C ARG A 412 13.61 -32.37 -12.27
N PHE A 413 13.80 -32.89 -11.06
CA PHE A 413 15.05 -33.51 -10.60
C PHE A 413 15.18 -34.97 -11.05
N GLU A 414 14.08 -35.64 -11.38
CA GLU A 414 14.11 -36.96 -12.01
C GLU A 414 14.65 -36.88 -13.45
N MET A 415 14.36 -35.78 -14.15
CA MET A 415 14.81 -35.54 -15.53
C MET A 415 16.24 -34.97 -15.61
N ASP A 416 16.63 -34.16 -14.64
CA ASP A 416 17.97 -33.57 -14.57
C ASP A 416 18.32 -33.33 -13.08
N PRO A 417 19.20 -34.15 -12.49
CA PRO A 417 19.56 -34.10 -11.07
C PRO A 417 20.17 -32.77 -10.61
N ASP A 418 20.76 -32.00 -11.53
CA ASP A 418 21.43 -30.72 -11.24
C ASP A 418 20.53 -29.51 -11.51
N ALA A 419 19.21 -29.71 -11.48
CA ALA A 419 18.22 -28.68 -11.83
C ALA A 419 18.34 -27.38 -11.00
N ALA A 420 18.79 -27.48 -9.75
CA ALA A 420 19.05 -26.34 -8.88
C ALA A 420 20.02 -26.68 -7.74
N ASP A 421 20.83 -25.70 -7.34
CA ASP A 421 21.78 -25.79 -6.22
C ASP A 421 21.09 -25.62 -4.86
N CYS A 422 19.87 -25.07 -4.83
CA CYS A 422 19.05 -25.02 -3.61
C CYS A 422 17.55 -24.93 -3.93
N VAL A 423 16.72 -25.55 -3.10
CA VAL A 423 15.25 -25.53 -3.24
C VAL A 423 14.58 -24.84 -2.06
N LEU A 424 13.68 -23.89 -2.36
CA LEU A 424 12.85 -23.17 -1.40
C LEU A 424 11.42 -23.71 -1.47
N PHE A 425 10.93 -24.35 -0.41
CA PHE A 425 9.55 -24.80 -0.28
C PHE A 425 8.76 -23.84 0.63
N SER A 426 7.58 -23.41 0.20
CA SER A 426 6.78 -22.43 0.95
C SER A 426 5.44 -23.01 1.42
N THR A 427 5.14 -22.91 2.72
CA THR A 427 3.92 -23.46 3.34
C THR A 427 2.66 -22.56 3.44
N PRO A 428 2.65 -21.23 3.14
CA PRO A 428 1.45 -20.40 3.30
C PRO A 428 0.21 -20.91 2.57
N ASP A 429 0.37 -21.48 1.37
CA ASP A 429 -0.74 -21.96 0.55
C ASP A 429 -0.64 -23.44 0.19
N LEU A 430 0.58 -23.98 0.08
CA LEU A 430 0.81 -25.41 -0.12
C LEU A 430 0.66 -26.22 1.17
N ALA A 431 0.76 -25.56 2.34
CA ALA A 431 0.58 -26.16 3.66
C ALA A 431 1.29 -27.52 3.83
N ALA A 432 0.53 -28.62 4.00
CA ALA A 432 1.07 -29.95 4.20
C ALA A 432 1.83 -30.48 2.98
N GLU A 433 1.43 -30.10 1.76
CA GLU A 433 2.06 -30.55 0.52
C GLU A 433 3.51 -30.05 0.40
N ALA A 434 3.78 -28.83 0.87
CA ALA A 434 5.14 -28.29 0.90
C ALA A 434 6.05 -29.04 1.89
N VAL A 435 5.52 -29.46 3.04
CA VAL A 435 6.28 -30.24 4.04
C VAL A 435 6.53 -31.66 3.54
N GLU A 436 5.53 -32.28 2.92
CA GLU A 436 5.65 -33.61 2.33
C GLU A 436 6.67 -33.63 1.20
N ALA A 437 6.61 -32.63 0.29
CA ALA A 437 7.58 -32.50 -0.77
C ALA A 437 9.00 -32.20 -0.25
N PHE A 438 9.14 -31.34 0.77
CA PHE A 438 10.42 -31.07 1.43
C PHE A 438 11.03 -32.34 2.05
N ASN A 439 10.21 -33.16 2.70
CA ASN A 439 10.67 -34.42 3.29
C ASN A 439 11.04 -35.46 2.22
N GLN A 440 10.21 -35.60 1.19
CA GLN A 440 10.48 -36.50 0.05
C GLN A 440 11.78 -36.12 -0.66
N PHE A 441 11.99 -34.82 -0.90
CA PHE A 441 13.22 -34.28 -1.46
C PHE A 441 14.44 -34.63 -0.61
N GLY A 442 14.31 -34.57 0.72
CA GLY A 442 15.39 -34.91 1.64
C GLY A 442 15.67 -36.41 1.81
N SER A 443 14.74 -37.28 1.43
CA SER A 443 14.86 -38.74 1.54
C SER A 443 15.19 -39.45 0.22
N ASN A 444 15.07 -38.77 -0.92
CA ASN A 444 15.36 -39.34 -2.23
C ASN A 444 16.88 -39.37 -2.48
N GLU A 445 17.41 -40.51 -2.93
CA GLU A 445 18.85 -40.75 -3.12
C GLU A 445 19.51 -39.71 -4.04
N THR A 446 18.80 -39.17 -5.03
CA THR A 446 19.35 -38.20 -5.99
C THR A 446 19.33 -36.75 -5.49
N THR A 447 18.39 -36.39 -4.60
CA THR A 447 18.22 -35.01 -4.12
C THR A 447 18.59 -34.82 -2.66
N ALA A 448 18.89 -35.90 -1.93
CA ALA A 448 19.16 -35.87 -0.50
C ALA A 448 20.38 -35.03 -0.12
N SER A 449 21.34 -34.81 -1.02
CA SER A 449 22.52 -33.96 -0.84
C SER A 449 22.26 -32.48 -1.11
N ILE A 450 21.19 -32.14 -1.84
CA ILE A 450 20.92 -30.77 -2.28
C ILE A 450 20.33 -29.93 -1.12
N PRO A 451 20.85 -28.73 -0.85
CA PRO A 451 20.31 -27.85 0.18
C PRO A 451 18.85 -27.47 -0.03
N ALA A 452 18.06 -27.51 1.05
CA ALA A 452 16.65 -27.11 1.01
C ALA A 452 16.27 -26.20 2.18
N ILE A 453 15.41 -25.22 1.90
CA ILE A 453 14.84 -24.33 2.91
C ILE A 453 13.32 -24.45 2.89
N LEU A 454 12.72 -24.69 4.05
CA LEU A 454 11.29 -24.69 4.24
C LEU A 454 10.84 -23.37 4.89
N LEU A 455 10.04 -22.58 4.19
CA LEU A 455 9.46 -21.32 4.67
C LEU A 455 8.12 -21.61 5.36
N VAL A 456 8.05 -21.39 6.68
CA VAL A 456 6.88 -21.77 7.48
C VAL A 456 6.23 -20.58 8.18
N ASP A 457 4.90 -20.48 8.14
CA ASP A 457 4.16 -19.50 8.95
C ASP A 457 4.24 -19.84 10.45
N GLN A 458 4.57 -18.87 11.30
CA GLN A 458 4.69 -19.04 12.76
C GLN A 458 3.43 -19.61 13.44
N LYS A 459 2.26 -19.50 12.80
CA LYS A 459 0.99 -20.06 13.29
C LYS A 459 0.84 -21.56 13.01
N GLN A 460 1.67 -22.12 12.12
CA GLN A 460 1.60 -23.51 11.68
C GLN A 460 2.58 -24.42 12.46
N ARG A 461 2.56 -24.36 13.81
CA ARG A 461 3.49 -25.12 14.67
C ARG A 461 3.45 -26.63 14.47
N SER A 462 2.29 -27.20 14.10
CA SER A 462 2.12 -28.62 13.82
C SER A 462 2.82 -29.08 12.54
N LEU A 463 3.03 -28.19 11.56
CA LEU A 463 3.75 -28.50 10.32
C LEU A 463 5.26 -28.48 10.51
N ILE A 464 5.78 -27.61 11.39
CA ILE A 464 7.21 -27.54 11.75
C ILE A 464 7.68 -28.89 12.34
N GLN A 465 6.87 -29.51 13.19
CA GLN A 465 7.21 -30.78 13.84
C GLN A 465 7.28 -31.97 12.87
N ARG A 466 6.67 -31.84 11.68
CA ARG A 466 6.66 -32.89 10.64
C ARG A 466 7.84 -32.77 9.68
N ALA A 467 8.61 -31.70 9.71
CA ALA A 467 9.71 -31.46 8.78
C ALA A 467 11.00 -32.20 9.19
N HIS A 468 11.63 -32.89 8.24
CA HIS A 468 12.86 -33.67 8.45
C HIS A 468 14.11 -32.82 8.19
N LEU A 469 14.64 -32.22 9.26
CA LEU A 469 15.79 -31.32 9.18
C LEU A 469 17.13 -32.07 9.11
N ALA A 470 18.14 -31.40 8.54
CA ALA A 470 19.52 -31.85 8.43
C ALA A 470 20.45 -30.62 8.43
N SER A 471 21.77 -30.83 8.41
CA SER A 471 22.76 -29.73 8.36
C SER A 471 22.55 -28.78 7.16
N HIS A 472 22.07 -29.31 6.03
CA HIS A 472 21.76 -28.58 4.80
C HIS A 472 20.25 -28.43 4.52
N ARG A 473 19.39 -28.79 5.49
CA ARG A 473 17.93 -28.68 5.39
C ARG A 473 17.35 -27.94 6.58
N VAL A 474 16.93 -26.70 6.35
CA VAL A 474 16.62 -25.75 7.42
C VAL A 474 15.23 -25.13 7.26
N ILE A 475 14.69 -24.61 8.36
CA ILE A 475 13.42 -23.88 8.38
C ILE A 475 13.70 -22.40 8.56
N LEU A 476 13.01 -21.56 7.80
CA LEU A 476 12.90 -20.13 8.06
C LEU A 476 11.45 -19.76 8.34
N ALA A 477 11.24 -18.95 9.37
CA ALA A 477 9.91 -18.51 9.75
C ALA A 477 9.45 -17.31 8.92
N LEU A 478 8.18 -17.31 8.50
CA LEU A 478 7.51 -16.14 7.93
C LEU A 478 6.97 -15.24 9.06
N PRO A 479 7.07 -13.91 8.94
CA PRO A 479 7.50 -13.14 7.77
C PRO A 479 9.03 -13.15 7.55
N LEU A 480 9.44 -13.49 6.32
CA LEU A 480 10.84 -13.73 5.95
C LEU A 480 11.62 -12.43 5.79
N ARG A 481 12.72 -12.27 6.53
CA ARG A 481 13.68 -11.17 6.32
C ARG A 481 14.63 -11.56 5.19
N VAL A 482 14.74 -10.73 4.15
CA VAL A 482 15.63 -11.00 2.99
C VAL A 482 17.09 -11.25 3.41
N ARG A 483 17.58 -10.57 4.45
CA ARG A 483 18.93 -10.79 4.99
C ARG A 483 19.13 -12.18 5.59
N GLU A 484 18.09 -12.74 6.20
CA GLU A 484 18.11 -14.06 6.84
C GLU A 484 18.06 -15.17 5.78
N LEU A 485 17.20 -15.03 4.77
CA LEU A 485 17.21 -15.91 3.59
C LEU A 485 18.59 -15.90 2.93
N ARG A 486 19.19 -14.72 2.74
CA ARG A 486 20.53 -14.57 2.15
C ARG A 486 21.60 -15.26 2.99
N ALA A 487 21.69 -14.93 4.28
CA ALA A 487 22.72 -15.51 5.15
C ALA A 487 22.61 -17.05 5.19
N THR A 488 21.38 -17.56 5.17
CA THR A 488 21.11 -19.00 5.10
C THR A 488 21.53 -19.59 3.76
N LEU A 489 21.17 -18.97 2.64
CA LEU A 489 21.58 -19.43 1.30
C LEU A 489 23.10 -19.43 1.13
N VAL A 490 23.77 -18.35 1.51
CA VAL A 490 25.25 -18.26 1.44
C VAL A 490 25.89 -19.34 2.30
N LYS A 491 25.38 -19.58 3.51
CA LYS A 491 25.90 -20.65 4.40
C LYS A 491 25.69 -22.04 3.81
N LEU A 492 24.51 -22.32 3.27
CA LEU A 492 24.16 -23.62 2.69
C LEU A 492 24.91 -23.91 1.40
N LEU A 493 25.15 -22.88 0.58
CA LEU A 493 25.83 -22.99 -0.71
C LEU A 493 27.36 -22.85 -0.60
N ALA A 494 27.88 -22.48 0.58
CA ALA A 494 29.32 -22.44 0.87
C ALA A 494 29.84 -23.77 1.46
N SER A 495 28.96 -24.64 1.98
CA SER A 495 29.34 -25.94 2.54
C SER A 495 29.72 -27.01 1.50
N GLU A 496 29.71 -26.67 0.21
CA GLU A 496 30.25 -27.52 -0.86
C GLU A 496 31.75 -27.26 -1.02
N THR A 497 32.56 -27.84 -0.14
CA THR A 497 33.95 -28.19 -0.46
C THR A 497 33.98 -29.70 -0.66
N PRO A 498 34.43 -30.23 -1.81
CA PRO A 498 34.37 -31.66 -2.08
C PRO A 498 35.31 -32.42 -1.14
N ALA A 499 34.74 -33.34 -0.36
CA ALA A 499 35.50 -34.46 0.19
C ALA A 499 35.85 -35.40 -0.97
N GLY A 500 37.07 -35.27 -1.52
CA GLY A 500 37.50 -36.12 -2.63
C GLY A 500 38.83 -35.73 -3.26
N SER A 501 39.92 -35.73 -2.48
CA SER A 501 41.24 -36.06 -3.02
C SER A 501 41.95 -36.99 -2.05
N SER A 502 41.92 -38.27 -2.38
CA SER A 502 42.78 -39.34 -1.86
C SER A 502 42.90 -40.38 -2.96
#